data_AF-G5S6U1-F1
#
_entry.id   AF-G5S6U1-F1
#
_cell.length_a   1.000
_cell.length_b   1.000
_cell.length_c   1.000
_cell.angle_alpha   90.00
_cell.angle_beta   90.00
_cell.angle_gamma   90.00
#
_symmetry.space_group_name_H-M   'P 1'
#
loop_
_entity.id
_entity.type
_entity.pdbx_description
1 polymer ?
#
loop_
_entity_poly.entity_id
_entity_poly.type
_entity_poly.pdbx_seq_one_letter_code
_entity_poly.pdbx_strand_id
1 'polypeptide(L)'
;MLSLTPDALNLSGNDFFKFWVSGNQRDKLRAGVYLLGVEDATENKLWCGYALFKTLTLNELVYVSLKNKTNEELSSRAAELIINKLIEYPCNI
;
A
#
# COMPACT_ATOMS: atom_id res chain seq x y z
N MET A 1 -10.97 20.43 -1.44
CA MET A 1 -9.87 19.58 -1.94
C MET A 1 -9.91 18.32 -1.09
N LEU A 2 -10.24 17.15 -1.65
CA LEU A 2 -10.23 15.90 -0.89
C LEU A 2 -8.77 15.61 -0.51
N SER A 3 -8.50 15.32 0.76
CA SER A 3 -7.15 15.00 1.22
C SER A 3 -7.22 13.76 2.09
N LEU A 4 -6.23 12.89 2.02
CA LEU A 4 -6.16 11.75 2.93
C LEU A 4 -5.97 12.26 4.38
N THR A 5 -6.85 11.86 5.29
CA THR A 5 -6.81 12.22 6.72
C THR A 5 -6.89 10.95 7.58
N PRO A 6 -6.56 11.02 8.88
CA PRO A 6 -6.70 9.87 9.78
C PRO A 6 -8.13 9.32 9.90
N ASP A 7 -9.15 10.13 9.60
CA ASP A 7 -10.57 9.72 9.66
C ASP A 7 -11.01 8.89 8.44
N ALA A 8 -10.13 8.68 7.45
CA ALA A 8 -10.39 7.87 6.27
C ALA A 8 -10.35 6.36 6.58
N LEU A 9 -11.24 5.93 7.49
CA LEU A 9 -11.41 4.52 7.86
C LEU A 9 -11.88 3.71 6.65
N ASN A 10 -11.43 2.45 6.56
CA ASN A 10 -11.71 1.56 5.43
C ASN A 10 -11.35 2.16 4.05
N LEU A 11 -10.25 2.92 3.98
CA LEU A 11 -9.74 3.52 2.75
C LEU A 11 -9.73 2.50 1.60
N SER A 12 -10.44 2.80 0.51
CA SER A 12 -10.49 1.93 -0.67
C SER A 12 -9.15 1.91 -1.40
N GLY A 13 -8.86 0.83 -2.13
CA GLY A 13 -7.71 0.75 -3.02
C GLY A 13 -7.71 1.86 -4.07
N ASN A 14 -8.87 2.20 -4.61
CA ASN A 14 -9.05 3.30 -5.57
C ASN A 14 -8.59 4.65 -5.00
N ASP A 15 -9.07 5.01 -3.81
CA ASP A 15 -8.74 6.28 -3.17
C ASP A 15 -7.28 6.32 -2.75
N PHE A 16 -6.78 5.25 -2.13
CA PHE A 16 -5.37 5.12 -1.79
C PHE A 16 -4.48 5.32 -3.01
N PHE A 17 -4.74 4.56 -4.09
CA PHE A 17 -3.90 4.59 -5.29
C PHE A 17 -3.91 5.98 -5.93
N LYS A 18 -5.08 6.64 -5.99
CA LYS A 18 -5.21 8.01 -6.47
C LYS A 18 -4.36 9.01 -5.68
N PHE A 19 -4.36 8.94 -4.35
CA PHE A 19 -3.52 9.80 -3.52
C PHE A 19 -2.03 9.49 -3.68
N TRP A 20 -1.68 8.21 -3.77
CA TRP A 20 -0.29 7.77 -3.81
C TRP A 20 0.43 8.13 -5.12
N VAL A 21 -0.28 8.08 -6.25
CA VAL A 21 0.26 8.47 -7.57
C VAL A 21 -0.01 9.94 -7.92
N SER A 22 -0.58 10.71 -6.98
CA SER A 22 -0.89 12.13 -7.18
C SER A 22 0.37 12.95 -7.48
N GLY A 23 0.23 13.95 -8.35
CA GLY A 23 1.25 14.98 -8.54
C GLY A 23 1.39 15.92 -7.33
N ASN A 24 0.42 15.90 -6.40
CA ASN A 24 0.49 16.64 -5.15
C ASN A 24 1.39 15.92 -4.14
N GLN A 25 2.51 16.56 -3.79
CA GLN A 25 3.51 15.99 -2.88
C GLN A 25 2.96 15.66 -1.48
N ARG A 26 1.97 16.41 -1.00
CA ARG A 26 1.37 16.18 0.33
C ARG A 26 0.46 14.97 0.33
N ASP A 27 -0.32 14.77 -0.72
CA ASP A 27 -1.17 13.58 -0.88
C ASP A 27 -0.31 12.33 -1.03
N LYS A 28 0.72 12.42 -1.88
CA LYS A 28 1.70 11.33 -2.07
C LYS A 28 2.41 10.97 -0.77
N LEU A 29 2.85 11.95 0.01
CA LEU A 29 3.46 11.74 1.33
C LEU A 29 2.49 11.04 2.29
N ARG A 30 1.24 11.52 2.41
CA ARG A 30 0.25 10.94 3.32
C ARG A 30 -0.10 9.50 2.95
N ALA A 31 -0.28 9.22 1.66
CA ALA A 31 -0.49 7.86 1.19
C ALA A 31 0.74 6.97 1.43
N GLY A 32 1.96 7.51 1.25
CA GLY A 32 3.19 6.82 1.61
C GLY A 32 3.28 6.48 3.11
N VAL A 33 2.85 7.38 4.00
CA VAL A 33 2.78 7.11 5.44
C VAL A 33 1.73 6.04 5.76
N TYR A 34 0.58 6.05 5.07
CA TYR A 34 -0.40 4.97 5.20
C TYR A 34 0.20 3.61 4.78
N LEU A 35 0.91 3.55 3.65
CA LEU A 35 1.59 2.33 3.19
C LEU A 35 2.60 1.84 4.23
N LEU A 36 3.46 2.72 4.72
CA LEU A 36 4.43 2.40 5.77
C LEU A 36 3.75 1.80 7.01
N GLY A 37 2.61 2.36 7.43
CA GLY A 37 1.85 1.82 8.56
C GLY A 37 1.30 0.40 8.33
N VAL A 38 0.88 0.09 7.09
CA VAL A 38 0.44 -1.27 6.72
C VAL A 38 1.63 -2.23 6.71
N GLU A 39 2.76 -1.80 6.15
CA GLU A 39 4.00 -2.59 6.09
C GLU A 39 4.51 -2.90 7.50
N ASP A 40 4.74 -1.88 8.35
CA ASP A 40 5.24 -2.06 9.73
C ASP A 40 4.29 -2.90 10.62
N ALA A 41 2.99 -2.84 10.37
CA ALA A 41 2.03 -3.62 11.12
C ALA A 41 2.11 -5.13 10.81
N THR A 42 2.58 -5.49 9.60
CA THR A 42 2.42 -6.83 9.01
C THR A 42 3.74 -7.53 8.68
N GLU A 43 4.83 -6.77 8.52
CA GLU A 43 6.18 -7.29 8.30
C GLU A 43 6.66 -8.12 9.50
N ASN A 44 7.44 -9.16 9.23
CA ASN A 44 7.89 -10.19 10.18
C ASN A 44 6.75 -10.97 10.88
N LYS A 45 5.50 -10.82 10.42
CA LYS A 45 4.33 -11.58 10.91
C LYS A 45 3.63 -12.34 9.80
N LEU A 46 3.32 -11.64 8.71
CA LEU A 46 2.60 -12.19 7.56
C LEU A 46 3.50 -12.36 6.33
N TRP A 47 4.52 -11.52 6.22
CA TRP A 47 5.50 -11.49 5.15
C TRP A 47 6.82 -10.96 5.70
N CYS A 48 7.92 -11.25 5.01
CA CYS A 48 9.24 -10.77 5.40
C CYS A 48 9.93 -10.13 4.20
N GLY A 49 10.44 -8.92 4.37
CA GLY A 49 11.00 -8.22 3.22
C GLY A 49 11.87 -7.01 3.51
N TYR A 50 11.87 -6.44 4.72
CA TYR A 50 12.70 -5.27 5.00
C TYR A 50 14.20 -5.56 4.90
N ALA A 51 14.62 -6.78 5.24
CA ALA A 51 16.01 -7.21 5.05
C ALA A 51 16.33 -7.61 3.59
N LEU A 52 15.31 -7.92 2.78
CA LEU A 52 15.46 -8.49 1.44
C LEU A 52 15.35 -7.44 0.34
N PHE A 53 14.50 -6.43 0.55
CA PHE A 53 14.13 -5.44 -0.45
C PHE A 53 14.51 -4.04 0.01
N LYS A 54 14.97 -3.22 -0.94
CA LYS A 54 15.04 -1.78 -0.72
C LYS A 54 13.62 -1.21 -0.70
N THR A 55 13.39 -0.13 0.04
CA THR A 55 12.09 0.56 0.10
C THR A 55 11.53 0.89 -1.29
N LEU A 56 12.38 1.32 -2.23
CA LEU A 56 11.96 1.59 -3.61
C LEU A 56 11.41 0.34 -4.31
N THR A 57 12.00 -0.83 -4.05
CA THR A 57 11.54 -2.11 -4.60
C THR A 57 10.19 -2.50 -4.03
N LEU A 58 9.97 -2.36 -2.71
CA LEU A 58 8.67 -2.63 -2.08
C LEU A 58 7.57 -1.73 -2.66
N ASN A 59 7.85 -0.42 -2.77
CA ASN A 59 6.94 0.53 -3.39
C ASN A 59 6.58 0.12 -4.83
N GLU A 60 7.57 -0.30 -5.63
CA GLU A 60 7.30 -0.72 -7.01
C GLU A 60 6.45 -2.00 -7.08
N LEU A 61 6.70 -2.98 -6.20
CA LEU A 61 5.93 -4.22 -6.13
C LEU A 61 4.45 -3.94 -5.82
N VAL A 62 4.18 -3.07 -4.85
CA VAL A 62 2.82 -2.65 -4.51
C VAL A 62 2.21 -1.82 -5.63
N TYR A 63 2.95 -0.88 -6.22
CA TYR A 63 2.49 -0.04 -7.33
C TYR A 63 2.04 -0.89 -8.53
N VAL A 64 2.88 -1.82 -8.99
CA VAL A 64 2.57 -2.69 -10.14
C VAL A 64 1.35 -3.57 -9.83
N SER A 65 1.25 -4.10 -8.61
CA SER A 65 0.10 -4.90 -8.20
C SER A 65 -1.22 -4.11 -8.28
N LEU A 66 -1.25 -2.90 -7.73
CA LEU A 66 -2.45 -2.07 -7.73
C LEU A 66 -2.79 -1.51 -9.12
N LYS A 67 -1.77 -1.12 -9.90
CA LYS A 67 -1.95 -0.62 -11.27
C LYS A 67 -2.62 -1.62 -12.19
N ASN A 68 -2.36 -2.91 -11.99
CA ASN A 68 -2.91 -3.98 -12.82
C ASN A 68 -4.33 -4.41 -12.42
N LYS A 69 -4.91 -3.82 -11.37
CA LYS A 69 -6.27 -4.11 -10.91
C LYS A 69 -7.30 -3.23 -11.62
N THR A 70 -8.49 -3.80 -11.80
CA THR A 70 -9.68 -3.06 -12.23
C THR A 70 -10.24 -2.18 -11.10
N ASN A 71 -11.09 -1.22 -11.45
CA ASN A 71 -11.76 -0.37 -10.44
C ASN A 71 -12.60 -1.18 -9.45
N GLU A 72 -13.18 -2.31 -9.88
CA GLU A 72 -13.95 -3.22 -9.04
C GLU A 72 -13.03 -3.92 -8.02
N GLU A 73 -11.89 -4.46 -8.46
CA GLU A 73 -10.91 -5.06 -7.54
C GLU A 73 -10.30 -4.04 -6.57
N LEU A 74 -10.15 -2.79 -7.00
CA LEU A 74 -9.68 -1.67 -6.16
C LEU A 74 -10.76 -1.11 -5.22
N SER A 75 -12.00 -1.59 -5.29
CA SER A 75 -13.06 -1.18 -4.35
C SER A 75 -12.85 -1.73 -2.93
N SER A 76 -12.08 -2.83 -2.81
CA SER A 76 -11.66 -3.41 -1.53
C SER A 76 -10.76 -2.48 -0.74
N ARG A 77 -10.59 -2.75 0.56
CA ARG A 77 -9.72 -1.97 1.46
C ARG A 77 -8.28 -1.97 0.96
N ALA A 78 -7.65 -0.81 0.91
CA ALA A 78 -6.28 -0.64 0.45
C ALA A 78 -5.28 -1.51 1.24
N ALA A 79 -5.43 -1.57 2.57
CA ALA A 79 -4.55 -2.38 3.42
C ALA A 79 -4.60 -3.87 3.04
N GLU A 80 -5.79 -4.39 2.74
CA GLU A 80 -5.98 -5.79 2.35
C GLU A 80 -5.32 -6.08 1.00
N LEU A 81 -5.49 -5.18 0.02
CA LEU A 81 -4.85 -5.31 -1.29
C LEU A 81 -3.31 -5.25 -1.20
N ILE A 82 -2.77 -4.36 -0.37
CA ILE A 82 -1.34 -4.24 -0.10
C ILE A 82 -0.81 -5.53 0.55
N ILE A 83 -1.45 -5.99 1.64
CA ILE A 83 -1.04 -7.20 2.35
C ILE A 83 -1.09 -8.41 1.42
N ASN A 84 -2.16 -8.58 0.64
CA ASN A 84 -2.31 -9.69 -0.31
C ASN A 84 -1.17 -9.75 -1.33
N LYS A 85 -0.57 -8.61 -1.70
CA LYS A 85 0.62 -8.58 -2.54
C LYS A 85 1.88 -8.97 -1.76
N LEU A 86 2.03 -8.44 -0.55
CA LEU A 86 3.26 -8.63 0.25
C LEU A 86 3.41 -10.05 0.77
N ILE A 87 2.31 -10.77 1.07
CA ILE A 87 2.34 -12.18 1.50
C ILE A 87 2.89 -13.14 0.44
N GLU A 88 3.04 -12.71 -0.81
CA GLU A 88 3.78 -13.46 -1.83
C GLU A 88 5.28 -13.59 -1.51
N TYR A 89 5.78 -12.83 -0.51
CA TYR A 89 7.12 -12.89 0.05
C TYR A 89 7.09 -13.43 1.49
N PRO A 90 6.81 -14.73 1.68
CA PRO A 90 6.65 -15.31 3.00
C PRO A 90 7.97 -15.26 3.78
N CYS A 91 7.84 -15.26 5.10
CA CYS A 91 8.98 -15.45 5.98
C CYS A 91 9.54 -16.86 5.81
N ASN A 92 10.82 -16.96 5.44
CA ASN A 92 11.53 -18.23 5.48
C ASN A 92 11.84 -18.55 6.94
N ILE A 93 11.06 -19.47 7.52
CA ILE A 93 11.27 -20.04 8.86
C ILE A 93 12.25 -21.20 8.75
#